data_AF-A0A964V723-F1
#
_entry.id   AF-A0A964V723-F1
#
_cell.length_a   1.000
_cell.length_b   1.000
_cell.length_c   1.000
_cell.angle_alpha   90.00
_cell.angle_beta   90.00
_cell.angle_gamma   90.00
#
_symmetry.space_group_name_H-M   'P 1'
#
loop_
_entity.id
_entity.type
_entity.pdbx_description
1 polymer ?
#
loop_
_entity_poly.entity_id
_entity_poly.type
_entity_poly.pdbx_seq_one_letter_code
_entity_poly.pdbx_strand_id
1 'polypeptide(L)'
;MHNRNGFLICKHRLEQVWARDGREIFYRNGAGDMVAVRVETTPTFSAGPTSVLFPAGEYVAVYDVTADGERFIMVRPLGDNAQGDMILVQNFFEELRARVPN
;
A
#
# COMPACT_ATOMS: atom_id res chain seq x y z
N MET A 1 24.07 -1.21 2.15
CA MET A 1 23.86 -1.51 3.58
C MET A 1 24.52 -0.39 4.38
N HIS A 2 23.75 0.39 5.13
CA HIS A 2 24.33 1.40 6.02
C HIS A 2 23.59 1.37 7.34
N ASN A 3 24.32 1.01 8.39
CA ASN A 3 23.86 0.83 9.75
C ASN A 3 24.09 2.14 10.52
N ARG A 4 23.01 2.86 10.80
CA ARG A 4 22.94 3.75 11.97
C ARG A 4 21.51 3.65 12.53
N ASN A 5 21.42 3.21 13.78
CA ASN A 5 20.24 3.23 14.65
C ASN A 5 19.12 2.21 14.33
N GLY A 6 19.45 0.92 14.38
CA GLY A 6 18.64 -0.06 15.13
C GLY A 6 17.19 -0.31 14.71
N PHE A 7 16.74 0.09 13.53
CA PHE A 7 15.42 -0.29 13.01
C PHE A 7 15.52 -0.56 11.51
N LEU A 8 15.41 -1.83 11.13
CA LEU A 8 15.29 -2.23 9.73
C LEU A 8 13.85 -1.90 9.29
N ILE A 9 13.64 -0.67 8.82
CA ILE A 9 12.48 -0.36 7.98
C ILE A 9 12.75 -1.13 6.68
N CYS A 10 12.00 -2.21 6.45
CA CYS A 10 12.04 -2.92 5.19
C CYS A 10 11.66 -1.94 4.08
N LYS A 11 12.66 -1.44 3.35
CA LYS A 11 12.49 -0.42 2.30
C LYS A 11 11.80 -0.95 1.04
N HIS A 12 11.29 -2.18 1.09
CA HIS A 12 10.40 -2.77 0.11
C HIS A 12 9.10 -3.18 0.82
N ARG A 13 8.09 -2.32 0.67
CA ARG A 13 6.72 -2.46 1.18
C ARG A 13 6.06 -3.65 0.49
N LEU A 14 6.23 -4.84 1.04
CA LEU A 14 5.56 -6.06 0.62
C LEU A 14 4.71 -6.53 1.80
N GLU A 15 3.40 -6.39 1.64
CA GLU A 15 2.29 -7.12 2.29
C GLU A 15 2.23 -7.28 3.83
N GLN A 16 3.20 -6.76 4.58
CA GLN A 16 3.29 -6.87 6.04
C GLN A 16 3.85 -5.56 6.60
N VAL A 17 3.03 -4.85 7.36
CA VAL A 17 3.39 -3.54 7.92
C VAL A 17 3.42 -3.63 9.43
N TRP A 18 4.52 -3.19 10.03
CA TRP A 18 4.63 -3.06 11.48
C TRP A 18 4.04 -1.72 11.92
N ALA A 19 3.30 -1.73 13.02
CA ALA A 19 2.98 -0.51 13.75
C ALA A 19 4.27 0.19 14.17
N ARG A 20 4.22 1.53 14.26
CA ARG A 20 5.39 2.36 14.54
C ARG A 20 6.02 2.06 15.90
N ASP A 21 5.23 1.60 16.85
CA ASP A 21 5.66 1.21 18.19
C ASP A 21 6.33 -0.17 18.24
N GLY A 22 6.29 -0.93 17.14
CA GLY A 22 6.86 -2.28 17.04
C GLY A 22 6.09 -3.36 17.81
N ARG A 23 4.87 -3.09 18.27
CA ARG A 23 4.07 -4.02 19.08
C ARG A 23 2.92 -4.66 18.33
N GLU A 24 2.70 -4.29 17.08
CA GLU A 24 1.60 -4.80 16.29
C GLU A 24 2.02 -4.98 14.82
N ILE A 25 1.52 -6.05 14.20
CA ILE A 25 1.78 -6.40 12.80
C ILE A 25 0.44 -6.43 12.08
N PHE A 26 0.36 -5.74 10.95
CA PHE A 26 -0.78 -5.73 10.04
C PHE A 26 -0.45 -6.51 8.77
N TYR A 27 -1.27 -7.49 8.43
CA TYR A 27 -1.13 -8.29 7.21
C TYR A 27 -2.50 -8.73 6.68
N ARG A 28 -2.53 -9.15 5.41
CA ARG A 28 -3.72 -9.75 4.82
C ARG A 28 -3.68 -11.27 5.01
N ASN A 29 -4.73 -11.84 5.57
CA ASN A 29 -4.84 -13.29 5.78
C ASN A 29 -5.21 -14.02 4.46
N GLY A 30 -5.22 -15.35 4.48
CA GLY A 30 -5.58 -16.17 3.32
C GLY A 30 -7.04 -16.05 2.86
N ALA A 31 -7.93 -15.55 3.72
CA ALA A 31 -9.32 -15.25 3.36
C ALA A 31 -9.48 -13.87 2.69
N GLY A 32 -8.41 -13.07 2.67
CA GLY A 32 -8.42 -11.73 2.11
C GLY A 32 -8.79 -10.63 3.10
N ASP A 33 -8.89 -10.92 4.40
CA ASP A 33 -9.13 -9.91 5.43
C ASP A 33 -7.84 -9.22 5.84
N MET A 34 -7.95 -7.93 6.15
CA MET A 34 -6.91 -7.23 6.90
C MET A 34 -6.98 -7.68 8.36
N VAL A 35 -5.85 -8.10 8.90
CA VAL A 35 -5.74 -8.58 10.28
C VAL A 35 -4.60 -7.89 11.03
N ALA A 36 -4.75 -7.79 12.35
CA ALA A 36 -3.74 -7.30 13.27
C ALA A 36 -3.32 -8.40 14.25
N VAL A 37 -2.02 -8.45 14.56
CA VAL A 37 -1.47 -9.32 15.61
C VAL A 37 -0.59 -8.49 16.52
N ARG A 38 -0.92 -8.47 17.82
CA ARG A 38 -0.02 -7.92 18.83
C ARG A 38 1.15 -8.86 19.04
N VAL A 39 2.35 -8.30 19.18
CA VAL A 39 3.58 -9.05 19.43
C VAL A 39 4.30 -8.45 20.64
N GLU A 40 4.84 -9.33 21.47
CA GLU A 40 5.85 -8.95 22.45
C GLU A 40 7.21 -9.29 21.86
N THR A 41 8.14 -8.34 21.87
CA THR A 41 9.50 -8.54 21.34
C THR A 41 10.53 -8.74 22.45
N THR A 42 10.14 -8.51 23.72
CA THR A 42 11.02 -8.59 24.90
C THR A 42 10.31 -9.28 26.07
N PRO A 43 10.97 -10.15 26.84
CA PRO A 43 12.36 -10.61 26.68
C PRO A 43 12.52 -11.62 25.53
N THR A 44 11.43 -12.23 25.09
CA THR A 44 11.37 -13.20 23.99
C THR A 44 10.23 -12.86 23.06
N PHE A 45 10.41 -13.11 21.77
CA PHE A 45 9.35 -12.90 20.79
C PHE A 45 8.15 -13.80 21.06
N SER A 46 6.95 -13.22 21.14
CA SER A 46 5.68 -13.95 21.16
C SER A 46 4.61 -13.20 20.38
N ALA A 47 3.72 -13.95 19.73
CA ALA A 47 2.57 -13.40 19.01
C ALA A 47 1.29 -13.72 19.78
N GLY A 48 0.44 -12.71 19.94
CA GLY A 48 -0.89 -12.83 20.50
C GLY A 48 -1.91 -13.38 19.49
N PRO A 49 -3.19 -13.43 19.88
CA PRO A 49 -4.25 -13.82 18.97
C PRO A 49 -4.41 -12.83 17.82
N THR A 50 -4.71 -13.35 16.63
CA THR A 50 -5.04 -12.54 15.45
C THR A 50 -6.42 -11.91 15.60
N SER A 51 -6.51 -10.61 15.31
CA SER A 51 -7.76 -9.86 15.24
C SER A 51 -8.09 -9.50 13.80
N VAL A 52 -9.30 -9.84 13.35
CA VAL A 52 -9.80 -9.41 12.04
C VAL A 52 -10.25 -7.95 12.15
N LEU A 53 -9.70 -7.09 11.29
CA LEU A 53 -10.06 -5.67 11.25
C LEU A 53 -11.21 -5.43 10.28
N PHE A 54 -11.06 -5.88 9.03
CA PHE A 54 -12.07 -5.72 7.97
C PHE A 54 -11.75 -6.58 6.74
N PRO A 55 -12.75 -6.94 5.91
CA PRO A 55 -12.52 -7.59 4.63
C PRO A 55 -11.75 -6.66 3.68
N ALA A 56 -10.67 -7.16 3.07
CA ALA A 56 -9.82 -6.41 2.15
C ALA A 56 -9.62 -7.11 0.80
N GLY A 57 -10.46 -8.12 0.50
CA GLY A 57 -10.34 -8.97 -0.68
C GLY A 57 -10.41 -8.22 -2.01
N GLU A 58 -11.19 -7.14 -2.05
CA GLU A 58 -11.40 -6.28 -3.22
C GLU A 58 -10.25 -5.32 -3.52
N TYR A 59 -9.26 -5.20 -2.63
CA TYR A 59 -8.12 -4.31 -2.82
C TYR A 59 -6.89 -5.09 -3.30
N VAL A 60 -5.96 -4.39 -3.95
CA VAL A 60 -4.62 -4.93 -4.21
C VAL A 60 -3.92 -5.18 -2.88
N ALA A 61 -3.14 -6.25 -2.76
CA ALA A 61 -2.36 -6.61 -1.57
C ALA A 61 -1.13 -5.68 -1.34
N VAL A 62 -1.31 -4.38 -1.62
CA VAL A 62 -0.34 -3.32 -1.38
C VAL A 62 -1.07 -2.21 -0.65
N TYR A 63 -0.60 -1.91 0.56
CA TYR A 63 -1.21 -0.90 1.42
C TYR A 63 -0.14 -0.24 2.29
N ASP A 64 -0.49 0.92 2.82
CA ASP A 64 0.30 1.61 3.84
C ASP A 64 -0.58 1.94 5.04
N VAL A 65 0.02 2.10 6.21
CA VAL A 65 -0.68 2.35 7.47
C VAL A 65 -0.23 3.68 8.05
N THR A 66 -1.16 4.45 8.59
CA THR A 66 -0.83 5.70 9.29
C THR A 66 0.01 5.45 10.54
N ALA A 67 0.73 6.48 10.99
CA ALA A 67 1.65 6.36 12.14
C ALA A 67 0.96 5.94 13.45
N ASP A 68 -0.33 6.19 13.57
CA ASP A 68 -1.19 5.79 14.70
C ASP A 68 -1.74 4.35 14.56
N GLY A 69 -1.58 3.69 13.41
CA GLY A 69 -2.10 2.34 13.17
C GLY A 69 -3.60 2.28 12.86
N GLU A 70 -4.30 3.41 12.81
CA GLU A 70 -5.77 3.43 12.75
C GLU A 70 -6.33 3.54 11.33
N ARG A 71 -5.52 3.93 10.36
CA ARG A 71 -5.97 4.16 8.98
C ARG A 71 -5.06 3.47 7.98
N PHE A 72 -5.70 2.99 6.92
CA PHE A 72 -5.05 2.25 5.86
C PHE A 72 -5.31 2.94 4.52
N ILE A 73 -4.27 3.07 3.70
CA ILE A 73 -4.41 3.49 2.31
C ILE A 73 -4.26 2.24 1.43
N MET A 74 -5.27 1.97 0.62
CA MET A 74 -5.36 0.77 -0.22
C MET A 74 -5.76 1.14 -1.65
N VAL A 75 -5.28 0.37 -2.63
CA VAL A 75 -5.67 0.53 -4.03
C VAL A 75 -6.82 -0.42 -4.34
N ARG A 76 -7.95 0.15 -4.77
CA ARG A 76 -9.06 -0.62 -5.33
C ARG A 76 -8.93 -0.62 -6.86
N PRO A 77 -8.75 -1.78 -7.52
CA PRO A 77 -8.83 -1.84 -8.96
C PRO A 77 -10.27 -1.53 -9.38
N LEU A 78 -10.42 -0.50 -10.20
CA LEU A 78 -11.61 -0.37 -11.04
C LEU A 78 -11.47 -1.49 -12.07
N GLY A 79 -12.40 -2.46 -12.12
CA GLY A 79 -12.25 -3.67 -12.95
C GLY A 79 -11.93 -3.37 -14.42
N ASP A 80 -11.68 -4.40 -15.24
CA ASP A 80 -11.15 -4.31 -16.62
C ASP A 80 -11.84 -3.32 -17.58
N ASN A 81 -13.03 -2.82 -17.22
CA ASN A 81 -13.77 -1.79 -17.96
C ASN A 81 -13.45 -0.34 -17.55
N ALA A 82 -12.45 -0.10 -16.71
CA ALA A 82 -11.90 1.24 -16.53
C ALA A 82 -11.01 1.62 -17.72
N GLN A 83 -11.58 1.61 -18.92
CA GLN A 83 -11.00 2.28 -20.08
C GLN A 83 -11.09 3.78 -19.80
N GLY A 84 -10.04 4.33 -19.19
CA GLY A 84 -9.83 5.77 -19.26
C GLY A 84 -9.64 6.14 -20.72
N ASP A 85 -10.34 7.17 -21.19
CA ASP A 85 -10.16 7.68 -22.54
C ASP A 85 -8.71 8.18 -22.69
N MET A 86 -7.88 7.40 -23.37
CA MET A 86 -6.52 7.79 -23.71
C MET A 86 -6.55 8.58 -25.02
N ILE A 87 -6.50 9.90 -24.93
CA ILE A 87 -6.35 10.77 -26.10
C ILE A 87 -4.86 10.98 -26.36
N LEU A 88 -4.33 10.32 -27.40
CA LEU A 88 -2.97 10.56 -27.90
C LEU A 88 -3.02 11.57 -29.04
N VAL A 89 -2.50 12.78 -28.81
CA VAL A 89 -2.32 13.79 -29.86
C VAL A 89 -0.90 13.68 -30.39
N GLN A 90 -0.75 13.31 -31.66
CA GLN A 90 0.54 13.26 -32.34
C GLN A 90 0.69 14.49 -33.24
N ASN A 91 1.93 14.95 -33.44
CA ASN A 91 2.25 16.08 -34.32
C ASN A 91 1.51 17.39 -33.98
N PHE A 92 1.15 17.60 -32.70
CA PHE A 92 0.36 18.76 -32.25
C PHE A 92 0.90 20.10 -32.75
N PHE A 93 2.22 20.30 -32.72
CA PHE A 93 2.83 21.57 -33.15
C PHE A 93 2.71 21.84 -34.65
N GLU A 94 2.72 20.81 -35.49
CA GLU A 94 2.53 20.98 -36.94
C GLU A 94 1.06 21.27 -37.27
N GLU A 95 0.11 20.58 -36.62
CA GLU A 95 -1.32 20.92 -36.75
C GLU A 95 -1.62 22.35 -36.26
N LEU A 96 -0.99 22.77 -35.16
CA LEU A 96 -1.20 24.10 -34.60
C LEU A 96 -0.74 25.20 -35.56
N ARG A 97 0.45 25.06 -36.16
CA ARG A 97 0.97 26.02 -37.15
C ARG A 97 0.13 26.05 -38.43
N ALA A 98 -0.40 24.92 -38.86
CA ALA A 98 -1.26 24.86 -40.05
C ALA A 98 -2.62 25.55 -39.83
N ARG A 99 -3.16 25.49 -38.59
CA ARG A 99 -4.50 26.02 -38.26
C ARG A 99 -4.50 27.46 -37.73
N VAL A 100 -3.37 27.96 -37.25
CA VAL A 100 -3.22 29.37 -36.84
C VAL A 100 -2.12 30.01 -37.70
N PRO A 101 -2.48 30.52 -38.90
CA PRO A 101 -1.57 31.35 -39.66
C PRO A 101 -1.38 32.67 -38.91
N ASN A 102 -0.12 33.06 -38.70
CA ASN A 102 0.26 34.38 -38.20
C ASN A 102 -0.27 35.50 -39.10
#